data_AF-A0A841EJE1-F1
#
_entry.id   AF-A0A841EJE1-F1
#
_cell.length_a   1.000
_cell.length_b   1.000
_cell.length_c   1.000
_cell.angle_alpha   90.00
_cell.angle_beta   90.00
_cell.angle_gamma   90.00
#
_symmetry.space_group_name_H-M   'P 1'
#
loop_
_entity.id
_entity.type
_entity.pdbx_description
1 polymer ?
#
loop_
_entity_poly.entity_id
_entity_poly.type
_entity_poly.pdbx_seq_one_letter_code
_entity_poly.pdbx_strand_id
1 'polypeptide(L)'
;MKKIFFILLLSIKVMTGYAQGMSNAGTILQDVNGKPILSNNYVEVEGNPYLPEQWTVGSIKLKNGGIINYNALRYNMASGELEFQRNDQAFVLTNLFDEFTLINATFRKGFSSIDGQSNNSFYEVLYDGKLKLLCFKNAVMYEEKPYNSATKIKKFLYNTYYYVYKTDGTMVKVKKDKKAILAILSDKSSQLEEYFKKENIKIKEWSDVANVLAYYEKL
;
A
#
# COMPACT_ATOMS: atom_id res chain seq x y z
N MET A 1 39.89 -73.03 -46.59
CA MET A 1 41.13 -72.23 -46.50
C MET A 1 41.12 -71.16 -47.59
N LYS A 2 40.76 -69.93 -47.26
CA LYS A 2 41.06 -68.71 -48.03
C LYS A 2 41.06 -67.57 -47.01
N LYS A 3 42.26 -67.04 -46.74
CA LYS A 3 42.50 -65.86 -45.92
C LYS A 3 42.27 -64.64 -46.81
N ILE A 4 41.40 -63.72 -46.39
CA ILE A 4 41.38 -62.34 -46.90
C ILE A 4 41.43 -61.42 -45.69
N PHE A 5 42.51 -60.64 -45.70
CA PHE A 5 42.91 -59.58 -44.78
C PHE A 5 42.22 -58.27 -45.19
N PHE A 6 42.39 -57.20 -44.40
CA PHE A 6 42.02 -55.80 -44.70
C PHE A 6 40.51 -55.50 -44.51
N ILE A 7 40.02 -54.53 -43.71
CA ILE A 7 40.51 -53.18 -43.35
C ILE A 7 39.96 -52.76 -41.98
N LEU A 8 40.84 -52.09 -41.25
CA LEU A 8 40.63 -51.29 -40.05
C LEU A 8 39.74 -50.07 -40.36
N LEU A 9 38.56 -49.96 -39.73
CA LEU A 9 37.76 -48.73 -39.74
C LEU A 9 37.52 -48.29 -38.29
N LEU A 10 38.44 -47.45 -37.83
CA LEU A 10 38.42 -46.76 -36.56
C LEU A 10 37.31 -45.68 -36.63
N SER A 11 36.11 -45.99 -36.13
CA SER A 11 35.05 -44.99 -35.99
C SER A 11 35.28 -44.18 -34.71
N ILE A 12 35.86 -43.00 -34.89
CA ILE A 12 35.91 -41.95 -33.88
C ILE A 12 34.46 -41.56 -33.55
N LYS A 13 33.97 -41.96 -32.37
CA LYS A 13 32.75 -41.38 -31.80
C LYS A 13 33.11 -40.03 -31.20
N VAL A 14 32.90 -38.96 -31.96
CA VAL A 14 32.87 -37.60 -31.40
C VAL A 14 31.64 -37.50 -30.51
N MET A 15 31.88 -37.37 -29.20
CA MET A 15 30.89 -36.86 -28.25
C MET A 15 30.52 -35.44 -28.66
N THR A 16 29.36 -35.25 -29.28
CA THR A 16 28.65 -33.96 -29.22
C THR A 16 27.72 -34.02 -28.02
N GLY A 17 28.24 -33.57 -26.88
CA GLY A 17 27.41 -33.27 -25.72
C GLY A 17 26.49 -32.11 -26.08
N TYR A 18 25.25 -32.40 -26.47
CA TYR A 18 24.19 -31.42 -26.40
C TYR A 18 23.81 -31.25 -24.93
N ALA A 19 24.54 -30.38 -24.23
CA ALA A 19 24.03 -29.73 -23.05
C ALA A 19 22.85 -28.85 -23.49
N GLN A 20 21.64 -29.40 -23.48
CA GLN A 20 20.45 -28.56 -23.49
C GLN A 20 20.36 -27.92 -22.11
N GLY A 21 21.05 -26.79 -21.97
CA GLY A 21 20.78 -25.81 -20.94
C GLY A 21 19.38 -25.27 -21.16
N MET A 22 18.38 -25.96 -20.62
CA MET A 22 17.11 -25.32 -20.31
C MET A 22 17.35 -24.39 -19.13
N SER A 23 17.64 -23.15 -19.46
CA SER A 23 17.57 -22.01 -18.57
C SER A 23 16.14 -21.85 -18.06
N ASN A 24 15.80 -22.54 -16.97
CA ASN A 24 14.66 -22.19 -16.11
C ASN A 24 14.97 -20.97 -15.22
N ALA A 25 15.73 -20.01 -15.75
CA ALA A 25 16.04 -18.74 -15.08
C ALA A 25 14.91 -17.71 -15.20
N GLY A 26 13.88 -17.99 -16.03
CA GLY A 26 12.72 -17.11 -16.19
C GLY A 26 11.58 -17.34 -15.20
N THR A 27 11.53 -18.49 -14.53
CA THR A 27 10.33 -18.91 -13.77
C THR A 27 10.56 -19.05 -12.26
N ILE A 28 11.81 -18.91 -11.77
CA ILE A 28 12.15 -19.02 -10.34
C ILE A 28 12.54 -17.66 -9.72
N LEU A 29 12.69 -16.60 -10.53
CA LEU A 29 13.01 -15.24 -10.03
C LEU A 29 11.77 -14.36 -9.75
N GLN A 30 10.56 -14.86 -9.99
CA GLN A 30 9.32 -14.08 -9.85
C GLN A 30 8.67 -14.10 -8.46
N ASP A 31 9.11 -14.95 -7.53
CA ASP A 31 8.28 -15.26 -6.35
C ASP A 31 8.77 -14.68 -5.01
N VAL A 32 9.89 -13.93 -4.99
CA VAL A 32 10.48 -13.57 -3.69
C VAL A 32 10.17 -12.13 -3.25
N ASN A 33 9.73 -11.22 -4.14
CA ASN A 33 9.48 -9.83 -3.73
C ASN A 33 8.39 -9.03 -4.48
N GLY A 34 7.88 -9.48 -5.63
CA GLY A 34 6.82 -8.74 -6.31
C GLY A 34 6.54 -9.17 -7.74
N LYS A 35 5.37 -8.75 -8.24
CA LYS A 35 4.90 -9.01 -9.61
C LYS A 35 5.23 -7.82 -10.52
N PRO A 36 5.78 -8.03 -11.73
CA PRO A 36 6.10 -6.94 -12.63
C PRO A 36 4.83 -6.19 -13.08
N ILE A 37 4.93 -4.86 -13.19
CA ILE A 37 3.90 -4.01 -13.79
C ILE A 37 4.14 -3.99 -15.30
N LEU A 38 3.22 -4.58 -16.07
CA LEU A 38 3.38 -4.81 -17.51
C LEU A 38 2.83 -3.67 -18.37
N SER A 39 1.97 -2.81 -17.82
CA SER A 39 1.36 -1.69 -18.54
C SER A 39 1.06 -0.53 -17.60
N ASN A 40 1.28 0.70 -18.07
CA ASN A 40 0.80 1.89 -17.37
C ASN A 40 -0.69 2.08 -17.67
N ASN A 41 -1.54 1.88 -16.67
CA ASN A 41 -3.00 1.94 -16.84
C ASN A 41 -3.56 3.38 -16.81
N TYR A 42 -2.70 4.40 -16.69
CA TYR A 42 -3.08 5.80 -16.45
C TYR A 42 -2.63 6.75 -17.57
N VAL A 43 -2.52 6.26 -18.80
CA VAL A 43 -2.23 7.09 -19.98
C VAL A 43 -3.42 8.00 -20.27
N GLU A 44 -3.16 9.28 -20.58
CA GLU A 44 -4.18 10.31 -20.87
C GLU A 44 -5.19 10.54 -19.73
N VAL A 45 -4.74 10.38 -18.48
CA VAL A 45 -5.53 10.71 -17.28
C VAL A 45 -4.93 11.93 -16.59
N GLU A 46 -5.74 12.94 -16.31
CA GLU A 46 -5.32 14.11 -15.53
C GLU A 46 -5.13 13.75 -14.05
N GLY A 47 -4.00 14.15 -13.47
CA GLY A 47 -3.60 13.81 -12.10
C GLY A 47 -2.77 12.53 -12.01
N ASN A 48 -2.43 12.10 -10.79
CA ASN A 48 -1.67 10.87 -10.56
C ASN A 48 -2.19 10.15 -9.30
N PRO A 49 -2.29 8.81 -9.30
CA PRO A 49 -2.82 8.07 -8.16
C PRO A 49 -1.76 7.76 -7.10
N TYR A 50 -0.52 8.24 -7.27
CA TYR A 50 0.62 7.79 -6.48
C TYR A 50 0.87 8.70 -5.28
N LEU A 51 1.18 8.08 -4.14
CA LEU A 51 1.58 8.72 -2.90
C LEU A 51 2.93 8.15 -2.47
N PRO A 52 4.04 8.92 -2.51
CA PRO A 52 4.18 10.17 -3.26
C PRO A 52 4.13 9.92 -4.77
N GLU A 53 4.00 10.99 -5.54
CA GLU A 53 4.06 10.93 -7.01
C GLU A 53 5.40 10.38 -7.51
N GLN A 54 6.49 10.80 -6.86
CA GLN A 54 7.84 10.35 -7.17
C GLN A 54 8.23 9.13 -6.33
N TRP A 55 9.12 8.30 -6.85
CA TRP A 55 9.73 7.22 -6.07
C TRP A 55 10.48 7.79 -4.88
N THR A 56 10.30 7.20 -3.70
CA THR A 56 10.98 7.64 -2.47
C THR A 56 11.48 6.46 -1.64
N VAL A 57 12.33 6.76 -0.67
CA VAL A 57 12.75 5.80 0.34
C VAL A 57 11.56 5.40 1.23
N GLY A 58 11.49 4.13 1.58
CA GLY A 58 10.45 3.61 2.46
C GLY A 58 10.80 2.23 2.98
N SER A 59 9.93 1.67 3.83
CA SER A 59 10.13 0.33 4.35
C SER A 59 8.82 -0.42 4.48
N ILE A 60 8.89 -1.75 4.52
CA ILE A 60 7.77 -2.59 4.93
C ILE A 60 8.14 -3.34 6.20
N LYS A 61 7.14 -3.66 7.01
CA LYS A 61 7.25 -4.54 8.15
C LYS A 61 6.46 -5.81 7.88
N LEU A 62 7.18 -6.92 7.82
CA LEU A 62 6.64 -8.25 7.62
C LEU A 62 5.89 -8.73 8.86
N LYS A 63 5.02 -9.73 8.69
CA LYS A 63 4.29 -10.37 9.81
C LYS A 63 5.17 -10.95 10.90
N ASN A 64 6.40 -11.35 10.58
CA ASN A 64 7.39 -11.83 11.55
C ASN A 64 8.17 -10.70 12.26
N GLY A 65 7.82 -9.44 12.01
CA GLY A 65 8.49 -8.26 12.55
C GLY A 65 9.74 -7.80 11.80
N GLY A 66 10.19 -8.55 10.79
CA GLY A 66 11.32 -8.16 9.95
C GLY A 66 11.01 -6.89 9.14
N ILE A 67 11.99 -5.99 9.06
CA ILE A 67 11.89 -4.74 8.29
C ILE A 67 12.69 -4.90 7.00
N ILE A 68 12.08 -4.55 5.87
CA ILE A 68 12.76 -4.48 4.57
C ILE A 68 12.70 -3.04 4.08
N ASN A 69 13.87 -2.47 3.79
CA ASN A 69 14.02 -1.12 3.27
C ASN A 69 14.06 -1.12 1.74
N TYR A 70 13.45 -0.11 1.14
CA TYR A 70 13.42 0.13 -0.31
C TYR A 70 13.89 1.55 -0.59
N ASN A 71 14.73 1.70 -1.63
CA ASN A 71 15.21 3.01 -2.07
C ASN A 71 14.21 3.72 -2.99
N ALA A 72 13.28 2.97 -3.59
CA ALA A 72 12.27 3.45 -4.52
C ALA A 72 10.97 2.70 -4.26
N LEU A 73 10.09 3.32 -3.50
CA LEU A 73 8.78 2.83 -3.07
C LEU A 73 7.73 3.92 -3.32
N ARG A 74 6.52 3.53 -3.69
CA ARG A 74 5.35 4.41 -3.76
C ARG A 74 4.07 3.62 -3.54
N TYR A 75 3.02 4.29 -3.09
CA TYR A 75 1.72 3.69 -2.88
C TYR A 75 0.74 4.16 -3.94
N ASN A 76 0.09 3.22 -4.64
CA ASN A 76 -0.95 3.51 -5.61
C ASN A 76 -2.30 3.60 -4.88
N MET A 77 -2.80 4.82 -4.66
CA MET A 77 -4.07 5.07 -3.97
C MET A 77 -5.30 4.64 -4.78
N ALA A 78 -5.16 4.34 -6.06
CA ALA A 78 -6.26 3.85 -6.90
C ALA A 78 -6.42 2.33 -6.82
N SER A 79 -5.33 1.57 -6.86
CA SER A 79 -5.38 0.11 -6.71
C SER A 79 -5.22 -0.37 -5.27
N GLY A 80 -4.69 0.47 -4.38
CA GLY A 80 -4.35 0.08 -3.01
C GLY A 80 -3.07 -0.76 -2.92
N GLU A 81 -2.25 -0.74 -3.96
CA GLU A 81 -1.03 -1.54 -4.06
C GLU A 81 0.21 -0.71 -3.68
N LEU A 82 1.16 -1.37 -3.02
CA LEU A 82 2.49 -0.81 -2.78
C LEU A 82 3.40 -1.27 -3.91
N GLU A 83 4.12 -0.34 -4.52
CA GLU A 83 4.97 -0.58 -5.66
C GLU A 83 6.42 -0.24 -5.31
N PHE A 84 7.37 -1.03 -5.81
CA PHE A 84 8.80 -0.72 -5.71
C PHE A 84 9.47 -0.76 -7.09
N GLN A 85 10.59 -0.05 -7.22
CA GLN A 85 11.40 -0.05 -8.44
C GLN A 85 12.72 -0.80 -8.23
N ARG A 86 13.13 -1.59 -9.22
CA ARG A 86 14.43 -2.26 -9.28
C ARG A 86 14.90 -2.34 -10.73
N ASN A 87 16.13 -1.91 -11.01
CA ASN A 87 16.70 -1.87 -12.37
C ASN A 87 15.76 -1.18 -13.37
N ASP A 88 15.26 -0.01 -12.98
CA ASP A 88 14.28 0.81 -13.72
C ASP A 88 12.90 0.17 -13.99
N GLN A 89 12.69 -1.07 -13.56
CA GLN A 89 11.42 -1.77 -13.68
C GLN A 89 10.60 -1.66 -12.39
N ALA A 90 9.30 -1.41 -12.54
CA ALA A 90 8.35 -1.32 -11.43
C ALA A 90 7.66 -2.66 -11.14
N PHE A 91 7.45 -2.94 -9.86
CA PHE A 91 6.87 -4.18 -9.35
C PHE A 91 5.83 -3.88 -8.27
N VAL A 92 4.70 -4.60 -8.29
CA VAL A 92 3.75 -4.63 -7.17
C VAL A 92 4.28 -5.57 -6.09
N LEU A 93 4.29 -5.11 -4.85
CA LEU A 93 4.75 -5.89 -3.71
C LEU A 93 3.66 -6.90 -3.31
N THR A 94 3.95 -8.18 -3.45
CA THR A 94 2.98 -9.28 -3.22
C THR A 94 3.15 -9.96 -1.87
N ASN A 95 4.20 -9.63 -1.12
CA ASN A 95 4.48 -10.23 0.18
C ASN A 95 3.36 -9.89 1.19
N LEU A 96 3.12 -10.79 2.15
CA LEU A 96 2.22 -10.55 3.27
C LEU A 96 2.88 -9.61 4.30
N PHE A 97 2.84 -8.30 4.02
CA PHE A 97 3.13 -7.25 5.01
C PHE A 97 1.83 -6.59 5.45
N ASP A 98 1.79 -6.14 6.70
CA ASP A 98 0.62 -5.45 7.28
C ASP A 98 0.89 -3.97 7.54
N GLU A 99 2.17 -3.55 7.45
CA GLU A 99 2.61 -2.19 7.72
C GLU A 99 3.70 -1.78 6.73
N PHE A 100 3.65 -0.52 6.29
CA PHE A 100 4.74 0.12 5.56
C PHE A 100 4.93 1.56 6.01
N THR A 101 6.14 2.10 5.78
CA THR A 101 6.46 3.50 6.04
C THR A 101 6.84 4.21 4.76
N LEU A 102 6.33 5.43 4.60
CA LEU A 102 6.54 6.26 3.42
C LEU A 102 6.39 7.72 3.80
N ILE A 103 7.35 8.58 3.42
CA ILE A 103 7.33 10.02 3.73
C ILE A 103 7.12 10.29 5.24
N ASN A 104 7.82 9.56 6.11
CA ASN A 104 7.66 9.65 7.58
C ASN A 104 6.26 9.34 8.11
N ALA A 105 5.36 8.79 7.29
CA ALA A 105 4.06 8.30 7.69
C ALA A 105 4.06 6.77 7.76
N THR A 106 3.31 6.22 8.70
CA THR A 106 3.12 4.76 8.85
C THR A 106 1.74 4.39 8.36
N PHE A 107 1.67 3.40 7.48
CA PHE A 107 0.44 2.89 6.92
C PHE A 107 0.23 1.46 7.39
N ARG A 108 -0.99 1.13 7.83
CA ARG A 108 -1.36 -0.21 8.30
C ARG A 108 -2.67 -0.68 7.70
N LYS A 109 -2.81 -1.99 7.53
CA LYS A 109 -4.08 -2.67 7.23
C LYS A 109 -4.50 -3.55 8.40
N GLY A 110 -5.62 -4.26 8.26
CA GLY A 110 -6.18 -5.16 9.27
C GLY A 110 -7.28 -4.55 10.15
N PHE A 111 -7.75 -3.35 9.82
CA PHE A 111 -8.88 -2.72 10.50
C PHE A 111 -10.23 -3.23 9.96
N SER A 112 -11.31 -3.02 10.72
CA SER A 112 -12.65 -3.47 10.34
C SER A 112 -13.15 -2.82 9.05
N SER A 113 -13.96 -3.52 8.28
CA SER A 113 -14.55 -2.97 7.05
C SER A 113 -15.49 -1.80 7.34
N ILE A 114 -15.40 -0.72 6.56
CA ILE A 114 -16.26 0.48 6.65
C ILE A 114 -16.25 1.22 5.32
N ASP A 115 -17.35 1.90 4.94
CA ASP A 115 -17.42 2.78 3.76
C ASP A 115 -16.87 2.17 2.45
N GLY A 116 -16.96 0.83 2.29
CA GLY A 116 -16.42 0.09 1.14
C GLY A 116 -14.94 -0.30 1.25
N GLN A 117 -14.24 0.08 2.31
CA GLN A 117 -12.92 -0.43 2.66
C GLN A 117 -13.04 -1.81 3.33
N SER A 118 -11.98 -2.59 3.20
CA SER A 118 -11.85 -3.93 3.79
C SER A 118 -10.67 -4.01 4.75
N ASN A 119 -10.49 -5.16 5.39
CA ASN A 119 -9.29 -5.45 6.18
C ASN A 119 -7.97 -5.39 5.38
N ASN A 120 -8.03 -5.38 4.05
CA ASN A 120 -6.86 -5.22 3.19
C ASN A 120 -6.56 -3.76 2.82
N SER A 121 -7.45 -2.82 3.16
CA SER A 121 -7.25 -1.40 2.90
C SER A 121 -6.20 -0.82 3.85
N PHE A 122 -5.25 -0.06 3.29
CA PHE A 122 -4.23 0.63 4.08
C PHE A 122 -4.70 2.00 4.54
N TYR A 123 -4.42 2.31 5.81
CA TYR A 123 -4.70 3.57 6.45
C TYR A 123 -3.41 4.16 7.00
N GLU A 124 -3.20 5.46 6.79
CA GLU A 124 -2.19 6.22 7.52
C GLU A 124 -2.61 6.28 9.00
N VAL A 125 -1.70 5.90 9.90
CA VAL A 125 -1.92 5.91 11.35
C VAL A 125 -1.46 7.27 11.90
N LEU A 126 -2.44 8.11 12.24
CA LEU A 126 -2.19 9.46 12.78
C LEU A 126 -2.04 9.48 14.30
N TYR A 127 -2.62 8.48 14.98
CA TYR A 127 -2.46 8.24 16.41
C TYR A 127 -2.57 6.74 16.67
N ASP A 128 -1.66 6.21 17.50
CA ASP A 128 -1.51 4.78 17.75
C ASP A 128 -1.56 4.44 19.24
N GLY A 129 -2.69 4.74 19.89
CA GLY A 129 -2.98 4.37 21.27
C GLY A 129 -3.85 3.10 21.37
N LYS A 130 -4.59 3.00 22.49
CA LYS A 130 -5.68 2.00 22.64
C LYS A 130 -6.73 2.21 21.54
N LEU A 131 -7.09 3.47 21.31
CA LEU A 131 -7.78 3.96 20.14
C LEU A 131 -6.77 4.30 19.05
N LYS A 132 -7.20 4.22 17.79
CA LYS A 132 -6.38 4.67 16.66
C LYS A 132 -7.11 5.74 15.88
N LEU A 133 -6.40 6.80 15.52
CA LEU A 133 -6.85 7.78 14.54
C LEU A 133 -6.26 7.39 13.19
N LEU A 134 -7.12 7.10 12.23
CA LEU A 134 -6.76 6.55 10.94
C LEU A 134 -7.19 7.49 9.82
N CYS A 135 -6.35 7.62 8.80
CA CYS A 135 -6.63 8.38 7.58
C CYS A 135 -6.58 7.45 6.37
N PHE A 136 -7.69 7.38 5.63
CA PHE A 136 -7.80 6.65 4.38
C PHE A 136 -7.75 7.63 3.22
N LYS A 137 -6.83 7.41 2.29
CA LYS A 137 -6.67 8.20 1.06
C LYS A 137 -6.95 7.29 -0.14
N ASN A 138 -7.81 7.72 -1.05
CA ASN A 138 -8.07 7.03 -2.30
C ASN A 138 -8.01 7.98 -3.50
N ALA A 139 -7.70 7.42 -4.67
CA ALA A 139 -7.81 8.09 -5.95
C ALA A 139 -8.79 7.31 -6.84
N VAL A 140 -9.84 7.98 -7.30
CA VAL A 140 -10.87 7.38 -8.14
C VAL A 140 -10.80 8.00 -9.53
N MET A 141 -10.66 7.17 -10.56
CA MET A 141 -10.69 7.63 -11.93
C MET A 141 -12.14 7.99 -12.31
N TYR A 142 -12.33 9.22 -12.78
CA TYR A 142 -13.60 9.75 -13.24
C TYR A 142 -13.49 10.13 -14.71
N GLU A 143 -14.47 9.72 -15.51
CA GLU A 143 -14.57 10.09 -16.91
C GLU A 143 -15.63 11.18 -17.08
N GLU A 144 -15.21 12.33 -17.59
CA GLU A 144 -16.07 13.45 -17.92
C GLU A 144 -16.25 13.54 -19.43
N LYS A 145 -17.50 13.71 -19.87
CA LYS A 145 -17.83 14.03 -21.25
C LYS A 145 -18.41 15.44 -21.31
N PRO A 146 -17.59 16.46 -21.65
CA PRO A 146 -18.08 17.83 -21.78
C PRO A 146 -19.20 17.93 -22.82
N TYR A 147 -20.22 18.73 -22.53
CA TYR A 147 -21.28 19.03 -23.49
C TYR A 147 -20.65 19.70 -24.72
N ASN A 148 -20.88 19.13 -25.90
CA ASN A 148 -20.28 19.51 -27.20
C ASN A 148 -18.82 19.09 -27.46
N SER A 149 -18.22 18.19 -26.67
CA SER A 149 -16.92 17.57 -27.00
C SER A 149 -17.07 16.15 -27.53
N ALA A 150 -16.34 15.81 -28.60
CA ALA A 150 -16.16 14.43 -29.05
C ALA A 150 -15.16 13.66 -28.18
N THR A 151 -14.33 14.36 -27.40
CA THR A 151 -13.26 13.80 -26.58
C THR A 151 -13.71 13.60 -25.14
N LYS A 152 -13.48 12.40 -24.61
CA LYS A 152 -13.65 12.06 -23.20
C LYS A 152 -12.40 12.51 -22.43
N ILE A 153 -12.59 13.16 -21.28
CA ILE A 153 -11.50 13.54 -20.38
C ILE A 153 -11.53 12.57 -19.19
N LYS A 154 -10.39 11.94 -18.89
CA LYS A 154 -10.24 11.11 -17.68
C LYS A 154 -9.44 11.90 -16.67
N LYS A 155 -9.87 11.93 -15.40
CA LYS A 155 -9.15 12.58 -14.31
C LYS A 155 -9.25 11.78 -13.02
N PHE A 156 -8.29 11.95 -12.12
CA PHE A 156 -8.38 11.42 -10.76
C PHE A 156 -9.12 12.40 -9.84
N LEU A 157 -10.10 11.87 -9.12
CA LEU A 157 -10.71 12.51 -7.95
C LEU A 157 -10.12 11.90 -6.69
N TYR A 158 -9.63 12.73 -5.77
CA TYR A 158 -9.00 12.29 -4.54
C TYR A 158 -9.98 12.41 -3.38
N ASN A 159 -10.18 11.34 -2.63
CA ASN A 159 -10.93 11.40 -1.38
C ASN A 159 -10.03 11.10 -0.19
N THR A 160 -10.33 11.76 0.92
CA THR A 160 -9.67 11.54 2.20
C THR A 160 -10.72 11.39 3.27
N TYR A 161 -10.67 10.29 4.01
CA TYR A 161 -11.60 9.99 5.08
C TYR A 161 -10.83 9.68 6.36
N TYR A 162 -11.47 9.97 7.49
CA TYR A 162 -10.85 9.83 8.80
C TYR A 162 -11.73 8.99 9.69
N TYR A 163 -11.08 8.13 10.47
CA TYR A 163 -11.76 7.15 11.31
C TYR A 163 -11.12 7.05 12.68
N VAL A 164 -11.94 6.73 13.68
CA VAL A 164 -11.48 6.24 14.97
C VAL A 164 -11.73 4.74 15.01
N TYR A 165 -10.68 3.97 15.26
CA TYR A 165 -10.77 2.54 15.55
C TYR A 165 -10.71 2.32 17.06
N LYS A 166 -11.72 1.64 17.60
CA LYS A 166 -11.89 1.37 19.02
C LYS A 166 -11.34 0.00 19.41
N THR A 167 -11.13 -0.21 20.70
CA THR A 167 -10.58 -1.46 21.27
C THR A 167 -11.49 -2.66 21.10
N ASP A 168 -12.80 -2.45 20.92
CA ASP A 168 -13.79 -3.48 20.61
C ASP A 168 -13.81 -3.88 19.12
N GLY A 169 -12.96 -3.28 18.30
CA GLY A 169 -12.91 -3.49 16.85
C GLY A 169 -13.86 -2.60 16.05
N THR A 170 -14.62 -1.70 16.68
CA THR A 170 -15.52 -0.78 15.97
C THR A 170 -14.73 0.29 15.22
N MET A 171 -15.07 0.51 13.95
CA MET A 171 -14.63 1.69 13.18
C MET A 171 -15.74 2.73 13.10
N VAL A 172 -15.40 3.99 13.39
CA VAL A 172 -16.34 5.11 13.30
C VAL A 172 -15.73 6.24 12.47
N LYS A 173 -16.46 6.71 11.45
CA LYS A 173 -16.05 7.87 10.66
C LYS A 173 -16.11 9.14 11.50
N VAL A 174 -15.07 9.95 11.47
CA VAL A 174 -14.93 11.14 12.32
C VAL A 174 -14.72 12.41 11.48
N LYS A 175 -15.30 13.51 11.96
CA LYS A 175 -15.04 14.86 11.45
C LYS A 175 -14.12 15.59 12.42
N LYS A 176 -13.35 16.54 11.90
CA LYS A 176 -12.42 17.39 12.65
C LYS A 176 -13.19 18.50 13.41
N ASP A 177 -14.08 18.10 14.32
CA ASP A 177 -14.87 19.01 15.14
C ASP A 177 -15.22 18.43 16.52
N LYS A 178 -15.48 19.31 17.49
CA LYS A 178 -15.71 18.93 18.89
C LYS A 178 -16.92 18.03 19.06
N LYS A 179 -18.02 18.31 18.33
CA LYS A 179 -19.27 17.58 18.48
C LYS A 179 -19.11 16.14 18.01
N ALA A 180 -18.46 15.92 16.87
CA ALA A 180 -18.18 14.60 16.34
C ALA A 180 -17.30 13.77 17.30
N ILE A 181 -16.25 14.37 17.87
CA ILE A 181 -15.35 13.67 18.79
C ILE A 181 -16.08 13.28 20.09
N LEU A 182 -16.84 14.20 20.70
CA LEU A 182 -17.62 13.90 21.91
C LEU A 182 -18.67 12.81 21.68
N ALA A 183 -19.27 12.74 20.49
CA ALA A 183 -20.20 11.68 20.14
C ALA A 183 -19.53 10.29 20.05
N ILE A 184 -18.28 10.23 19.58
CA ILE A 184 -17.52 8.97 19.51
C ILE A 184 -17.07 8.51 20.91
N LEU A 185 -16.73 9.45 21.79
CA LEU A 185 -16.21 9.24 23.14
C LEU A 185 -17.27 9.52 24.21
N SER A 186 -18.49 9.04 23.98
CA SER A 186 -19.66 9.41 24.77
C SER A 186 -19.61 8.96 26.23
N ASP A 187 -18.89 7.88 26.52
CA ASP A 187 -18.71 7.29 27.85
C ASP A 187 -17.97 8.19 28.85
N LYS A 188 -17.13 9.12 28.35
CA LYS A 188 -16.44 10.14 29.17
C LYS A 188 -16.66 11.56 28.63
N SER A 189 -17.81 11.78 27.99
CA SER A 189 -18.13 13.05 27.33
C SER A 189 -18.09 14.24 28.29
N SER A 190 -18.60 14.11 29.52
CA SER A 190 -18.59 15.19 30.51
C SER A 190 -17.17 15.59 30.93
N GLN A 191 -16.28 14.63 31.20
CA GLN A 191 -14.88 14.92 31.54
C GLN A 191 -14.14 15.55 30.36
N LEU A 192 -14.43 15.12 29.13
CA LEU A 192 -13.87 15.72 27.93
C LEU A 192 -14.37 17.15 27.71
N GLU A 193 -15.65 17.42 27.94
CA GLU A 193 -16.20 18.78 27.84
C GLU A 193 -15.51 19.75 28.79
N GLU A 194 -15.23 19.32 30.02
CA GLU A 194 -14.46 20.10 30.99
C GLU A 194 -13.04 20.34 30.48
N TYR A 195 -12.37 19.31 29.94
CA TYR A 195 -11.04 19.44 29.34
C TYR A 195 -11.02 20.46 28.19
N PHE A 196 -11.99 20.38 27.26
CA PHE A 196 -12.14 21.36 26.18
C PHE A 196 -12.32 22.79 26.69
N LYS A 197 -13.06 22.96 27.78
CA LYS A 197 -13.34 24.29 28.37
C LYS A 197 -12.14 24.83 29.13
N LYS A 198 -11.53 24.02 30.00
CA LYS A 198 -10.42 24.40 30.87
C LYS A 198 -9.17 24.76 30.06
N GLU A 199 -8.83 23.93 29.09
CA GLU A 199 -7.63 24.11 28.25
C GLU A 199 -7.93 24.94 26.99
N ASN A 200 -9.17 25.44 26.82
CA ASN A 200 -9.62 26.23 25.66
C ASN A 200 -9.25 25.59 24.30
N ILE A 201 -9.45 24.28 24.20
CA ILE A 201 -9.00 23.48 23.06
C ILE A 201 -9.84 23.80 21.83
N LYS A 202 -9.16 24.09 20.72
CA LYS A 202 -9.74 24.27 19.40
C LYS A 202 -9.17 23.22 18.47
N ILE A 203 -10.03 22.42 17.85
CA ILE A 203 -9.61 21.40 16.89
C ILE A 203 -9.42 22.08 15.54
N LYS A 204 -8.16 22.33 15.17
CA LYS A 204 -7.78 22.95 13.90
C LYS A 204 -7.09 21.96 13.00
N GLU A 205 -6.29 21.07 13.55
CA GLU A 205 -5.50 20.05 12.84
C GLU A 205 -5.83 18.64 13.35
N TRP A 206 -5.46 17.62 12.58
CA TRP A 206 -5.67 16.23 13.01
C TRP A 206 -4.80 15.83 14.21
N SER A 207 -3.68 16.52 14.40
CA SER A 207 -2.87 16.41 15.63
C SER A 207 -3.65 16.84 16.89
N ASP A 208 -4.56 17.81 16.78
CA ASP A 208 -5.40 18.21 17.92
C ASP A 208 -6.38 17.09 18.30
N VAL A 209 -6.93 16.39 17.30
CA VAL A 209 -7.78 15.21 17.51
C VAL A 209 -6.96 14.11 18.20
N ALA A 210 -5.75 13.82 17.71
CA ALA A 210 -4.84 12.85 18.33
C ALA A 210 -4.56 13.18 19.80
N ASN A 211 -4.31 14.45 20.12
CA ASN A 211 -4.10 14.91 21.50
C ASN A 211 -5.32 14.69 22.39
N VAL A 212 -6.53 14.94 21.87
CA VAL A 212 -7.78 14.69 22.60
C VAL A 212 -7.98 13.19 22.85
N LEU A 213 -7.70 12.33 21.87
CA LEU A 213 -7.75 10.87 22.06
C LEU A 213 -6.74 10.43 23.12
N ALA A 214 -5.51 10.96 23.07
CA ALA A 214 -4.48 10.65 24.05
C ALA A 214 -4.84 11.10 25.47
N TYR A 215 -5.55 12.21 25.62
CA TYR A 215 -6.08 12.64 26.91
C TYR A 215 -7.21 11.72 27.38
N TYR A 216 -8.17 11.38 26.51
CA TYR A 216 -9.27 10.47 26.81
C TYR A 216 -8.78 9.11 27.35
N GLU A 217 -7.70 8.57 26.79
CA GLU A 217 -7.13 7.29 27.22
C GLU A 217 -6.52 7.30 28.63
N LYS A 218 -6.23 8.49 29.17
CA LYS A 218 -5.68 8.69 30.52
C LYS A 218 -6.75 8.97 31.58
N LEU A 219 -7.98 9.27 31.16
CA LEU A 219 -9.15 9.36 32.04
C LEU A 219 -9.56 7.97 32.53
#